data_AF-A0A924ME46-F1
#
_entry.id   AF-A0A924ME46-F1
#
_cell.length_a   1.000
_cell.length_b   1.000
_cell.length_c   1.000
_cell.angle_alpha   90.00
_cell.angle_beta   90.00
_cell.angle_gamma   90.00
#
_symmetry.space_group_name_H-M   'P 1'
#
loop_
_entity.id
_entity.type
_entity.pdbx_description
1 polymer ?
#
loop_
_entity_poly.entity_id
_entity_poly.type
_entity_poly.pdbx_seq_one_letter_code
_entity_poly.pdbx_strand_id
1 'polypeptide(L)'
;MKTTKLFLYLLFAFSLISQTILAQQTAKGIKDPGVKSCSCGMTGRLSVSGSIGKTKISNANSINTLGFGLDYFHPFKISNSFSWGINGGGGYFSGNGNPFVGNLPVPYLVTTQISSQVTGSGSSKNSGYFAGLGPQFNFAFGDRFVFSPIFQVGYLGVSQSEFKATQTTLMQGFALPNYTKSYDLISQTETNTNGLGFIPKARLTYMINKNIGIWAEASYLLGPTVKNSVTTFTPQGQPNTQGAYTIQQMDAGNYNTVVNETKYNAFGFNLGVAFGFGGNTNRGIHQYPGGGHAVAEKEILRPKSCFAKPSLIVDKFSCCNDTLVVQGHFDINKSVTIIDNITIIKVINSK
;
A
#
# COMPACT_ATOMS: atom_id res chain seq x y z
N MET A 1 8.04 7.63 -22.67
CA MET A 1 9.22 6.74 -22.38
C MET A 1 10.27 7.35 -21.45
N LYS A 2 10.57 8.67 -21.49
CA LYS A 2 11.58 9.27 -20.59
C LYS A 2 11.19 9.20 -19.09
N THR A 3 9.90 9.39 -18.78
CA THR A 3 9.35 9.32 -17.41
C THR A 3 9.40 7.92 -16.80
N THR A 4 9.16 6.87 -17.60
CA THR A 4 9.22 5.47 -17.15
C THR A 4 10.63 5.04 -16.76
N LYS A 5 11.66 5.48 -17.50
CA LYS A 5 13.07 5.21 -17.15
C LYS A 5 13.45 5.90 -15.85
N LEU A 6 13.07 7.17 -15.67
CA LEU A 6 13.33 7.91 -14.45
C LEU A 6 12.68 7.26 -13.22
N PHE A 7 11.44 6.79 -13.34
CA PHE A 7 10.76 6.05 -12.28
C PHE A 7 11.48 4.75 -11.90
N LEU A 8 11.92 3.96 -12.88
CA LEU A 8 12.69 2.74 -12.63
C LEU A 8 14.04 3.03 -11.93
N TYR A 9 14.73 4.11 -12.32
CA TYR A 9 15.96 4.52 -11.65
C TYR A 9 15.70 4.97 -10.21
N LEU A 10 14.63 5.72 -9.95
CA LEU A 10 14.23 6.10 -8.59
C LEU A 10 13.84 4.88 -7.75
N LEU A 11 13.15 3.89 -8.33
CA LEU A 11 12.78 2.64 -7.66
C LEU A 11 14.03 1.83 -7.26
N PHE A 12 15.01 1.73 -8.18
CA PHE A 12 16.28 1.04 -7.94
C PHE A 12 17.15 1.80 -6.92
N ALA A 13 17.21 3.13 -7.01
CA ALA A 13 17.91 3.95 -6.02
C ALA A 13 17.28 3.82 -4.62
N PHE A 14 15.95 3.79 -4.53
CA PHE A 14 15.25 3.59 -3.25
C PHE A 14 15.52 2.19 -2.67
N SER A 15 15.59 1.15 -3.52
CA SER A 15 15.95 -0.19 -3.06
C SER A 15 17.40 -0.24 -2.55
N LEU A 16 18.34 0.43 -3.22
CA LEU A 16 19.73 0.51 -2.78
C LEU A 16 19.89 1.27 -1.46
N ILE A 17 19.20 2.41 -1.30
CA ILE A 17 19.22 3.20 -0.06
C ILE A 17 18.61 2.41 1.11
N SER A 18 17.57 1.61 0.87
CA SER A 18 16.99 0.77 1.91
C SER A 18 17.98 -0.29 2.43
N GLN A 19 18.82 -0.85 1.55
CA GLN A 19 19.84 -1.84 1.92
C GLN A 19 20.99 -1.21 2.73
N THR A 20 21.38 0.03 2.44
CA THR A 20 22.48 0.70 3.17
C THR A 20 22.07 1.13 4.59
N ILE A 21 20.82 1.56 4.79
CA ILE A 21 20.29 1.87 6.13
C ILE A 21 20.24 0.61 7.02
N LEU A 22 19.89 -0.54 6.46
CA LEU A 22 19.88 -1.85 7.15
C LEU A 22 21.30 -2.35 7.51
N ALA A 23 22.29 -2.12 6.65
CA ALA A 23 23.68 -2.46 6.94
C ALA A 23 24.23 -1.68 8.14
N GLN A 24 23.84 -0.41 8.30
CA GLN A 24 24.28 0.44 9.42
C GLN A 24 23.63 0.08 10.77
N GLN A 25 22.41 -0.47 10.78
CA GLN A 25 21.75 -0.89 12.02
C GLN A 25 22.30 -2.23 12.54
N THR A 26 22.71 -3.14 11.66
CA THR A 26 23.35 -4.41 12.05
C THR A 26 24.70 -4.20 12.75
N ALA A 27 25.37 -3.07 12.50
CA ALA A 27 26.64 -2.71 13.14
C ALA A 27 26.48 -2.17 14.59
N LYS A 28 25.29 -1.71 14.98
CA LYS A 28 25.01 -1.24 16.35
C LYS A 28 24.26 -2.35 17.10
N GLY A 29 25.02 -3.27 17.71
CA GLY A 29 24.51 -4.43 18.43
C GLY A 29 23.61 -4.12 19.64
N ILE A 30 22.35 -3.79 19.40
CA ILE A 30 21.32 -3.73 20.44
C ILE A 30 20.86 -5.17 20.72
N LYS A 31 21.45 -5.76 21.76
CA LYS A 31 21.04 -7.05 22.33
C LYS A 31 19.86 -6.82 23.27
N ASP A 32 18.64 -7.07 22.81
CA ASP A 32 17.49 -7.17 23.72
C ASP A 32 17.40 -8.60 24.29
N PRO A 33 17.29 -8.80 25.61
CA PRO A 33 17.25 -10.12 26.22
C PRO A 33 15.84 -10.71 26.19
N GLY A 34 15.69 -11.87 25.54
CA GLY A 34 14.84 -12.94 26.08
C GLY A 34 13.32 -12.87 25.87
N VAL A 35 12.78 -12.14 24.89
CA VAL A 35 11.36 -12.29 24.53
C VAL A 35 11.20 -13.40 23.50
N LYS A 36 10.54 -14.51 23.87
CA LYS A 36 9.99 -15.50 22.92
C LYS A 36 8.95 -14.79 22.04
N SER A 37 9.44 -14.19 20.97
CA SER A 37 8.65 -13.46 19.99
C SER A 37 7.89 -14.47 19.12
N CYS A 38 6.56 -14.37 19.07
CA CYS A 38 5.82 -14.93 17.94
C CYS A 38 6.47 -14.39 16.67
N SER A 39 6.91 -15.27 15.76
CA SER A 39 7.73 -14.89 14.59
C SER A 39 6.96 -14.10 13.53
N CYS A 40 5.83 -13.52 13.90
CA CYS A 40 4.97 -12.63 13.15
C CYS A 40 5.29 -11.17 13.43
N GLY A 41 6.18 -10.89 14.40
CA GLY A 41 6.75 -9.56 14.62
C GLY A 41 7.52 -9.14 13.37
N MET A 42 6.82 -8.49 12.45
CA MET A 42 7.33 -8.19 11.11
C MET A 42 8.55 -7.27 11.19
N THR A 43 9.71 -7.84 10.94
CA THR A 43 10.92 -7.09 10.58
C THR A 43 10.72 -6.50 9.18
N GLY A 44 11.56 -5.54 8.77
CA GLY A 44 11.30 -4.72 7.57
C GLY A 44 10.83 -5.53 6.35
N ARG A 45 9.77 -5.06 5.67
CA ARG A 45 9.11 -5.79 4.57
C ARG A 45 9.27 -5.07 3.25
N LEU A 46 9.65 -5.78 2.20
CA LEU A 46 9.44 -5.37 0.80
C LEU A 46 8.24 -6.12 0.23
N SER A 47 7.36 -5.43 -0.49
CA SER A 47 6.21 -6.05 -1.14
C SER A 47 6.02 -5.55 -2.56
N VAL A 48 5.76 -6.49 -3.48
CA VAL A 48 5.42 -6.20 -4.88
C VAL A 48 3.99 -6.64 -5.12
N SER A 49 3.21 -5.87 -5.90
CA SER A 49 1.83 -6.21 -6.25
C SER A 49 1.46 -5.95 -7.69
N GLY A 50 0.41 -6.65 -8.12
CA GLY A 50 -0.44 -6.24 -9.24
C GLY A 50 -1.72 -5.59 -8.70
N SER A 51 -2.19 -4.57 -9.41
CA SER A 51 -3.34 -3.74 -9.03
C SER A 51 -4.44 -3.84 -10.07
N ILE A 52 -5.70 -3.92 -9.63
CA ILE A 52 -6.87 -3.64 -10.45
C ILE A 52 -7.62 -2.50 -9.78
N GLY A 53 -7.93 -1.44 -10.54
CA GLY A 53 -8.57 -0.26 -9.98
C GLY A 53 -9.73 0.24 -10.82
N LYS A 54 -10.67 0.92 -10.17
CA LYS A 54 -11.74 1.68 -10.82
C LYS A 54 -11.54 3.15 -10.50
N THR A 55 -11.28 3.94 -11.53
CA THR A 55 -11.07 5.39 -11.39
C THR A 55 -12.35 6.15 -11.76
N LYS A 56 -12.62 7.27 -11.08
CA LYS A 56 -13.64 8.23 -11.52
C LYS A 56 -12.97 9.57 -11.83
N ILE A 57 -13.20 10.06 -13.03
CA ILE A 57 -12.72 11.35 -13.53
C ILE A 57 -13.87 11.99 -14.34
N SER A 58 -14.03 13.31 -14.31
CA SER A 58 -15.03 14.00 -15.15
C SER A 58 -14.84 13.67 -16.63
N ASN A 59 -15.96 13.38 -17.30
CA ASN A 59 -16.10 13.01 -18.71
C ASN A 59 -15.52 11.65 -19.13
N ALA A 60 -14.83 10.92 -18.23
CA ALA A 60 -14.41 9.56 -18.49
C ALA A 60 -15.29 8.59 -17.69
N ASN A 61 -15.83 7.60 -18.40
CA ASN A 61 -16.42 6.41 -17.79
C ASN A 61 -15.51 5.84 -16.71
N SER A 62 -16.06 5.01 -15.83
CA SER A 62 -15.23 4.27 -14.88
C SER A 62 -14.14 3.48 -15.62
N ILE A 63 -12.89 3.92 -15.53
CA ILE A 63 -11.78 3.27 -16.22
C ILE A 63 -11.27 2.18 -15.30
N ASN A 64 -11.28 0.95 -15.82
CA ASN A 64 -10.58 -0.16 -15.22
C ASN A 64 -9.08 0.01 -15.48
N THR A 65 -8.29 0.08 -14.42
CA THR A 65 -6.85 0.21 -14.49
C THR A 65 -6.19 -1.08 -14.05
N LEU A 66 -5.06 -1.39 -14.68
CA LEU A 66 -4.11 -2.40 -14.24
C LEU A 66 -2.81 -1.71 -13.84
N GLY A 67 -2.17 -2.20 -12.80
CA GLY A 67 -0.96 -1.58 -12.29
C GLY A 67 -0.03 -2.51 -11.56
N PHE A 68 1.10 -1.97 -11.15
CA PHE A 68 2.02 -2.63 -10.24
C PHE A 68 2.50 -1.65 -9.17
N GLY A 69 2.84 -2.17 -8.00
CA GLY A 69 3.31 -1.37 -6.87
C GLY A 69 4.44 -2.04 -6.11
N LEU A 70 5.25 -1.20 -5.47
CA LEU A 70 6.30 -1.57 -4.53
C LEU A 70 6.07 -0.81 -3.23
N ASP A 71 5.99 -1.50 -2.10
CA ASP A 71 5.99 -0.88 -0.77
C ASP A 71 7.09 -1.46 0.10
N TYR A 72 7.67 -0.62 0.95
CA TYR A 72 8.61 -0.95 1.99
C TYR A 72 8.08 -0.52 3.36
N PHE A 73 8.07 -1.41 4.33
CA PHE A 73 7.73 -1.11 5.72
C PHE A 73 8.97 -1.16 6.60
N HIS A 74 9.20 -0.09 7.37
CA HIS A 74 10.23 0.00 8.39
C HIS A 74 9.58 0.10 9.79
N PRO A 75 9.75 -0.92 10.66
CA PRO A 75 9.18 -0.90 11.99
C PRO A 75 9.95 0.03 12.93
N PHE A 76 9.24 0.82 13.73
CA PHE A 76 9.82 1.56 14.86
C PHE A 76 9.67 0.79 16.18
N LYS A 77 8.57 0.05 16.33
CA LYS A 77 8.32 -0.81 17.50
C LYS A 77 7.73 -2.13 17.04
N ILE A 78 8.26 -3.22 17.59
CA ILE A 78 7.77 -4.58 17.36
C ILE A 78 7.44 -5.19 18.71
N SER A 79 6.25 -5.77 18.82
CA SER A 79 5.80 -6.61 19.92
C SER A 79 5.15 -7.88 19.37
N ASN A 80 4.78 -8.82 20.24
CA ASN A 80 4.30 -10.14 19.81
C ASN A 80 3.06 -10.10 18.89
N SER A 81 2.14 -9.16 19.13
CA SER A 81 0.87 -9.07 18.37
C SER A 81 0.68 -7.73 17.67
N PHE A 82 1.60 -6.78 17.87
CA PHE A 82 1.48 -5.43 17.33
C PHE A 82 2.83 -4.88 16.89
N SER A 83 2.88 -4.27 15.71
CA SER A 83 4.00 -3.42 15.33
C SER A 83 3.51 -2.16 14.63
N TRP A 84 4.31 -1.10 14.72
CA TRP A 84 4.02 0.13 13.99
C TRP A 84 5.32 0.74 13.47
N GLY A 85 5.19 1.52 12.42
CA GLY A 85 6.32 2.11 11.75
C GLY A 85 5.90 2.98 10.58
N ILE A 86 6.86 3.23 9.70
CA ILE A 86 6.65 3.96 8.47
C ILE A 86 6.60 2.99 7.29
N ASN A 87 5.67 3.24 6.38
CA ASN A 87 5.58 2.57 5.10
C ASN A 87 5.84 3.60 4.00
N GLY A 88 6.75 3.28 3.08
CA GLY A 88 7.03 4.07 1.90
C GLY A 88 6.86 3.21 0.66
N GLY A 89 6.19 3.73 -0.36
CA GLY A 89 5.91 2.95 -1.54
C GLY A 89 5.38 3.77 -2.69
N GLY A 90 5.25 3.11 -3.83
CA GLY A 90 4.72 3.71 -5.02
C GLY A 90 4.30 2.68 -6.04
N GLY A 91 3.57 3.13 -7.04
CA GLY A 91 3.07 2.26 -8.09
C GLY A 91 2.73 3.03 -9.34
N TYR A 92 2.61 2.29 -10.43
CA TYR A 92 2.15 2.78 -11.71
C TYR A 92 0.88 2.03 -12.09
N PHE A 93 -0.09 2.75 -12.64
CA PHE A 93 -1.33 2.18 -13.16
C PHE A 93 -1.63 2.73 -14.54
N SER A 94 -2.22 1.91 -15.39
CA SER A 94 -2.72 2.28 -16.70
C SER A 94 -4.03 1.57 -16.96
N GLY A 95 -4.99 2.29 -17.50
CA GLY A 95 -6.27 1.74 -17.93
C GLY A 95 -6.66 2.30 -19.28
N ASN A 96 -7.60 1.62 -19.92
CA ASN A 96 -8.27 2.12 -21.11
C ASN A 96 -9.78 2.03 -20.87
N GLY A 97 -10.52 2.97 -21.43
CA GLY A 97 -11.97 3.01 -21.38
C GLY A 97 -12.54 3.45 -22.73
N ASN A 98 -13.85 3.67 -22.76
CA ASN A 98 -14.49 4.37 -23.87
C ASN A 98 -14.60 5.86 -23.48
N PRO A 99 -14.01 6.80 -24.26
CA PRO A 99 -14.13 8.22 -23.96
C PRO A 99 -15.53 8.76 -24.24
N PHE A 100 -16.34 8.04 -25.02
CA PHE A 100 -17.71 8.38 -25.31
C PHE A 100 -18.61 7.58 -24.35
N VAL A 101 -19.42 8.28 -23.54
CA VAL A 101 -20.43 7.63 -22.67
C VAL A 101 -21.54 7.08 -23.56
N GLY A 102 -21.36 5.86 -24.08
CA GLY A 102 -22.28 5.22 -25.02
C GLY A 102 -21.81 5.35 -26.48
N ASN A 103 -22.69 5.88 -27.34
CA ASN A 103 -22.46 6.02 -28.78
C ASN A 103 -21.70 7.31 -29.11
N LEU A 104 -21.07 7.35 -30.29
CA LEU A 104 -20.52 8.58 -30.85
C LEU A 104 -21.62 9.65 -31.00
N PRO A 105 -21.25 10.95 -30.98
CA PRO A 105 -22.21 12.02 -31.26
C PRO A 105 -22.95 11.78 -32.57
N VAL A 106 -24.23 12.14 -32.62
CA VAL A 106 -25.03 12.07 -33.85
C VAL A 106 -24.50 13.14 -34.82
N PRO A 107 -24.23 12.81 -36.10
CA PRO A 107 -23.79 13.80 -37.08
C PRO A 107 -24.88 14.86 -37.31
N TYR A 108 -24.48 16.10 -37.51
CA TYR A 108 -25.36 17.15 -38.01
C TYR A 108 -25.79 16.82 -39.44
N LEU A 109 -27.08 16.95 -39.73
CA LEU A 109 -27.60 16.88 -41.10
C LEU A 109 -27.13 18.11 -41.87
N VAL A 110 -26.46 17.91 -43.01
CA VAL A 110 -26.01 19.00 -43.90
C VAL A 110 -26.78 18.96 -45.21
N THR A 111 -27.25 20.12 -45.66
CA THR A 111 -27.97 20.26 -46.94
C THR A 111 -27.06 19.80 -48.09
N THR A 112 -27.59 19.06 -49.05
CA THR A 112 -26.85 18.45 -50.18
C THR A 112 -25.82 17.37 -49.81
N GLN A 113 -25.87 16.84 -48.58
CA GLN A 113 -25.04 15.69 -48.22
C GLN A 113 -25.48 14.42 -48.97
N ILE A 114 -24.50 13.65 -49.42
CA ILE A 114 -24.69 12.29 -49.95
C ILE A 114 -24.60 11.30 -48.78
N SER A 115 -23.61 11.50 -47.91
CA SER A 115 -23.41 10.70 -46.70
C SER A 115 -22.74 11.54 -45.61
N SER A 116 -22.98 11.14 -44.37
CA SER A 116 -22.29 11.70 -43.21
C SER A 116 -22.02 10.59 -42.21
N GLN A 117 -20.80 10.53 -41.71
CA GLN A 117 -20.37 9.53 -40.73
C GLN A 117 -19.56 10.20 -39.63
N VAL A 118 -19.70 9.70 -38.41
CA VAL A 118 -18.88 10.13 -37.27
C VAL A 118 -17.91 9.02 -36.93
N THR A 119 -16.64 9.36 -36.87
CA THR A 119 -15.58 8.44 -36.43
C THR A 119 -14.96 8.94 -35.15
N GLY A 120 -14.74 8.03 -34.20
CA GLY A 120 -13.95 8.30 -33.01
C GLY A 120 -12.47 8.08 -33.29
N SER A 121 -11.61 8.97 -32.81
CA SER A 121 -10.16 8.81 -32.83
C SER A 121 -9.54 9.19 -31.48
N GLY A 122 -8.30 8.75 -31.25
CA GLY A 122 -7.62 8.88 -29.96
C GLY A 122 -7.94 7.74 -28.99
N SER A 123 -7.63 7.93 -27.71
CA SER A 123 -7.76 6.89 -26.69
C SER A 123 -8.27 7.47 -25.38
N SER A 124 -9.14 6.73 -24.69
CA SER A 124 -9.48 7.02 -23.29
C SER A 124 -8.43 6.47 -22.32
N LYS A 125 -7.21 6.23 -22.80
CA LYS A 125 -6.12 5.75 -21.97
C LYS A 125 -5.85 6.75 -20.86
N ASN A 126 -5.86 6.24 -19.64
CA ASN A 126 -5.45 6.94 -18.46
C ASN A 126 -4.26 6.19 -17.87
N SER A 127 -3.19 6.90 -17.55
CA SER A 127 -2.10 6.34 -16.77
C SER A 127 -1.75 7.26 -15.62
N GLY A 128 -1.23 6.69 -14.55
CA GLY A 128 -0.75 7.48 -13.45
C GLY A 128 0.25 6.72 -12.61
N TYR A 129 0.86 7.47 -11.70
CA TYR A 129 1.78 6.94 -10.72
C TYR A 129 1.54 7.62 -9.38
N PHE A 130 1.82 6.88 -8.32
CA PHE A 130 1.85 7.40 -6.97
C PHE A 130 3.19 7.06 -6.34
N ALA A 131 3.74 7.99 -5.56
CA ALA A 131 4.87 7.74 -4.68
C ALA A 131 4.63 8.48 -3.37
N GLY A 132 4.62 7.75 -2.25
CA GLY A 132 4.27 8.31 -0.96
C GLY A 132 4.81 7.54 0.22
N LEU A 133 4.59 8.11 1.39
CA LEU A 133 4.99 7.57 2.67
C LEU A 133 3.94 7.84 3.73
N GLY A 134 3.93 7.05 4.80
CA GLY A 134 3.15 7.36 5.97
C GLY A 134 3.05 6.19 6.95
N PRO A 135 2.27 6.32 8.02
CA PRO A 135 2.23 5.33 9.08
C PRO A 135 1.60 4.01 8.61
N GLN A 136 2.17 2.92 9.09
CA GLN A 136 1.58 1.58 9.01
C GLN A 136 1.54 0.98 10.40
N PHE A 137 0.39 0.39 10.73
CA PHE A 137 0.21 -0.44 11.90
C PHE A 137 0.04 -1.88 11.46
N ASN A 138 0.45 -2.83 12.27
CA ASN A 138 0.32 -4.26 12.03
C ASN A 138 -0.26 -4.91 13.26
N PHE A 139 -1.31 -5.68 13.08
CA PHE A 139 -1.96 -6.50 14.09
C PHE A 139 -1.80 -7.96 13.68
N ALA A 140 -0.96 -8.69 14.40
CA ALA A 140 -0.74 -10.10 14.13
C ALA A 140 -1.78 -10.94 14.89
N PHE A 141 -2.43 -11.85 14.16
CA PHE A 141 -3.42 -12.79 14.68
C PHE A 141 -2.91 -14.22 14.45
N GLY A 142 -2.69 -14.94 15.54
CA GLY A 142 -2.01 -16.23 15.51
C GLY A 142 -0.60 -16.13 14.92
N ASP A 143 -0.10 -17.23 14.35
CA ASP A 143 1.29 -17.32 13.93
C ASP A 143 1.56 -16.81 12.50
N ARG A 144 0.51 -16.54 11.71
CA ARG A 144 0.66 -16.34 10.26
C ARG A 144 -0.12 -15.17 9.68
N PHE A 145 -1.17 -14.68 10.34
CA PHE A 145 -1.97 -13.59 9.79
C PHE A 145 -1.56 -12.24 10.35
N VAL A 146 -1.48 -11.23 9.48
CA VAL A 146 -1.25 -9.84 9.87
C VAL A 146 -2.22 -8.94 9.13
N PHE A 147 -3.00 -8.18 9.88
CA PHE A 147 -3.81 -7.07 9.35
C PHE A 147 -3.04 -5.77 9.48
N SER A 148 -2.98 -4.99 8.40
CA SER A 148 -2.23 -3.74 8.36
C SER A 148 -3.07 -2.60 7.78
N PRO A 149 -3.60 -1.68 8.62
CA PRO A 149 -4.03 -0.39 8.13
C PRO A 149 -2.79 0.48 7.82
N ILE A 150 -2.81 1.13 6.65
CA ILE A 150 -1.73 1.96 6.13
C ILE A 150 -2.32 3.27 5.65
N PHE A 151 -1.68 4.39 5.97
CA PHE A 151 -2.08 5.72 5.49
C PHE A 151 -0.89 6.36 4.82
N GLN A 152 -0.95 6.54 3.49
CA GLN A 152 0.14 7.18 2.73
C GLN A 152 -0.29 8.56 2.24
N VAL A 153 0.59 9.55 2.39
CA VAL A 153 0.53 10.83 1.66
C VAL A 153 1.69 10.84 0.68
N GLY A 154 1.45 11.34 -0.52
CA GLY A 154 2.45 11.32 -1.56
C GLY A 154 2.13 12.18 -2.76
N TYR A 155 2.99 12.08 -3.76
CA TYR A 155 2.81 12.72 -5.05
C TYR A 155 2.08 11.78 -6.00
N LEU A 156 1.02 12.28 -6.62
CA LEU A 156 0.22 11.60 -7.62
C LEU A 156 0.36 12.35 -8.94
N GLY A 157 0.73 11.63 -9.99
CA GLY A 157 0.63 12.10 -11.36
C GLY A 157 -0.38 11.27 -12.14
N VAL A 158 -1.25 11.92 -12.89
CA VAL A 158 -2.30 11.32 -13.72
C VAL A 158 -2.28 11.97 -15.09
N SER A 159 -2.29 11.16 -16.13
CA SER A 159 -2.25 11.55 -17.53
C SER A 159 -3.46 10.93 -18.24
N GLN A 160 -4.25 11.74 -18.92
CA GLN A 160 -5.35 11.31 -19.78
C GLN A 160 -5.03 11.66 -21.23
N SER A 161 -5.12 10.67 -22.10
CA SER A 161 -4.91 10.84 -23.53
C SER A 161 -6.01 11.70 -24.18
N GLU A 162 -5.66 12.30 -25.32
CA GLU A 162 -6.61 13.00 -26.16
C GLU A 162 -7.61 12.06 -26.84
N PHE A 163 -8.79 12.58 -27.14
CA PHE A 163 -9.76 11.92 -28.00
C PHE A 163 -10.59 12.94 -28.80
N LYS A 164 -11.12 12.48 -29.93
CA LYS A 164 -11.98 13.28 -30.81
C LYS A 164 -13.09 12.43 -31.43
N ALA A 165 -14.25 13.00 -31.66
CA ALA A 165 -15.22 12.46 -32.61
C ALA A 165 -15.36 13.44 -33.79
N THR A 166 -15.02 12.97 -34.97
CA THR A 166 -14.99 13.79 -36.19
C THR A 166 -16.12 13.35 -37.11
N GLN A 167 -17.02 14.27 -37.43
CA GLN A 167 -17.97 14.09 -38.52
C GLN A 167 -17.27 14.32 -39.84
N THR A 168 -17.42 13.40 -40.77
CA THR A 168 -16.96 13.55 -42.15
C THR A 168 -18.17 13.42 -43.08
N THR A 169 -18.43 14.47 -43.85
CA THR A 169 -19.61 14.59 -44.71
C THR A 169 -19.16 14.68 -46.17
N LEU A 170 -19.70 13.79 -46.99
CA LEU A 170 -19.54 13.83 -48.44
C LEU A 170 -20.67 14.67 -49.05
N MET A 171 -20.30 15.69 -49.81
CA MET A 171 -21.23 16.65 -50.40
C MET A 171 -21.35 16.48 -51.92
N GLN A 172 -22.57 16.65 -52.42
CA GLN A 172 -22.83 16.70 -53.85
C GLN A 172 -22.36 18.06 -54.40
N GLY A 173 -21.42 18.03 -55.34
CA GLY A 173 -20.98 19.25 -56.03
C GLY A 173 -22.03 19.69 -57.06
N PHE A 174 -22.41 20.96 -57.04
CA PHE A 174 -23.36 21.52 -58.02
C PHE A 174 -22.74 21.67 -59.43
N ALA A 175 -21.41 21.81 -59.51
CA ALA A 175 -20.63 21.91 -60.76
C ALA A 175 -19.18 21.39 -60.62
N LEU A 176 -18.87 20.70 -59.52
CA LEU A 176 -17.53 20.17 -59.18
C LEU A 176 -17.67 18.68 -58.81
N PRO A 177 -16.58 17.89 -58.85
CA PRO A 177 -16.59 16.56 -58.25
C PRO A 177 -17.02 16.63 -56.79
N ASN A 178 -17.61 15.54 -56.30
CA ASN A 178 -18.00 15.42 -54.89
C ASN A 178 -16.80 15.74 -53.99
N TYR A 179 -17.05 16.49 -52.92
CA TYR A 179 -16.01 16.92 -51.99
C TYR A 179 -16.39 16.56 -50.56
N THR A 180 -15.38 16.44 -49.71
CA THR A 180 -15.53 16.01 -48.32
C THR A 180 -15.20 17.13 -47.37
N LYS A 181 -15.99 17.29 -46.31
CA LYS A 181 -15.79 18.24 -45.23
C LYS A 181 -15.80 17.52 -43.88
N SER A 182 -14.89 17.91 -42.99
CA SER A 182 -14.75 17.29 -41.66
C SER A 182 -14.86 18.32 -40.54
N TYR A 183 -15.58 17.96 -39.48
CA TYR A 183 -15.80 18.80 -38.30
C TYR A 183 -15.58 17.96 -37.04
N ASP A 184 -14.74 18.44 -36.13
CA ASP A 184 -14.51 17.79 -34.83
C ASP A 184 -15.72 18.09 -33.91
N LEU A 185 -16.71 17.19 -33.87
CA LEU A 185 -17.94 17.40 -33.09
C LEU A 185 -17.67 17.54 -31.61
N ILE A 186 -16.75 16.73 -31.10
CA ILE A 186 -16.26 16.78 -29.73
C ILE A 186 -14.77 16.47 -29.74
N SER A 187 -14.00 17.21 -28.95
CA SER A 187 -12.58 16.94 -28.73
C SER A 187 -12.19 17.21 -27.29
N GLN A 188 -11.26 16.41 -26.78
CA GLN A 188 -10.58 16.63 -25.52
C GLN A 188 -9.08 16.54 -25.79
N THR A 189 -8.34 17.55 -25.34
CA THR A 189 -6.87 17.56 -25.40
C THR A 189 -6.28 16.68 -24.31
N GLU A 190 -5.04 16.21 -24.49
CA GLU A 190 -4.32 15.50 -23.43
C GLU A 190 -4.26 16.34 -22.15
N THR A 191 -4.55 15.73 -21.00
CA THR A 191 -4.45 16.41 -19.70
C THR A 191 -3.48 15.68 -18.78
N ASN A 192 -2.57 16.46 -18.18
CA ASN A 192 -1.62 15.99 -17.20
C ASN A 192 -1.88 16.71 -15.88
N THR A 193 -2.31 15.97 -14.88
CA THR A 193 -2.61 16.49 -13.55
C THR A 193 -1.63 15.88 -12.56
N ASN A 194 -0.90 16.72 -11.84
CA ASN A 194 -0.06 16.28 -10.74
C ASN A 194 -0.42 17.01 -9.46
N GLY A 195 -0.18 16.37 -8.31
CA GLY A 195 -0.39 17.01 -7.03
C GLY A 195 -0.28 16.04 -5.87
N LEU A 196 -0.70 16.49 -4.70
CA LEU A 196 -0.74 15.66 -3.50
C LEU A 196 -1.88 14.65 -3.61
N GLY A 197 -1.59 13.42 -3.19
CA GLY A 197 -2.54 12.35 -3.04
C GLY A 197 -2.47 11.73 -1.65
N PHE A 198 -3.59 11.15 -1.23
CA PHE A 198 -3.74 10.42 0.03
C PHE A 198 -4.31 9.04 -0.26
N ILE A 199 -3.70 8.00 0.29
CA ILE A 199 -4.13 6.60 0.10
C ILE A 199 -4.25 5.91 1.46
N PRO A 200 -5.46 5.83 2.03
CA PRO A 200 -5.80 4.79 2.98
C PRO A 200 -5.78 3.41 2.32
N LYS A 201 -5.10 2.45 2.95
CA LYS A 201 -5.04 1.05 2.55
C LYS A 201 -5.35 0.15 3.74
N ALA A 202 -5.97 -1.00 3.46
CA ALA A 202 -6.16 -2.08 4.41
C ALA A 202 -5.60 -3.36 3.80
N ARG A 203 -4.54 -3.91 4.41
CA ARG A 203 -3.82 -5.09 3.91
C ARG A 203 -3.99 -6.27 4.85
N LEU A 204 -4.30 -7.44 4.30
CA LEU A 204 -4.25 -8.72 5.00
C LEU A 204 -3.07 -9.52 4.45
N THR A 205 -2.16 -9.93 5.31
CA THR A 205 -0.97 -10.71 4.96
C THR A 205 -1.06 -12.09 5.60
N TYR A 206 -0.75 -13.13 4.84
CA TYR A 206 -0.53 -14.48 5.33
C TYR A 206 0.94 -14.86 5.11
N MET A 207 1.65 -15.10 6.21
CA MET A 207 3.05 -15.51 6.21
C MET A 207 3.13 -17.02 5.99
N ILE A 208 3.67 -17.44 4.85
CA ILE A 208 3.94 -18.84 4.53
C ILE A 208 5.06 -19.36 5.44
N ASN A 209 6.08 -18.52 5.65
CA ASN A 209 7.15 -18.73 6.61
C ASN A 209 7.59 -17.37 7.19
N LYS A 210 8.69 -17.34 7.95
CA LYS A 210 9.18 -16.12 8.61
C LYS A 210 9.59 -15.00 7.65
N ASN A 211 9.88 -15.33 6.39
CA ASN A 211 10.48 -14.41 5.41
C ASN A 211 9.60 -14.21 4.18
N ILE A 212 8.63 -15.08 3.91
CA ILE A 212 7.81 -15.05 2.71
C ILE A 212 6.34 -15.08 3.12
N GLY A 213 5.58 -14.13 2.60
CA GLY A 213 4.13 -14.09 2.75
C GLY A 213 3.45 -13.70 1.45
N ILE A 214 2.15 -13.92 1.40
CA ILE A 214 1.26 -13.39 0.38
C ILE A 214 0.32 -12.39 1.04
N TRP A 215 -0.18 -11.42 0.28
CA TRP A 215 -1.08 -10.43 0.82
C TRP A 215 -2.13 -9.99 -0.19
N ALA A 216 -3.25 -9.53 0.35
CA ALA A 216 -4.33 -8.86 -0.34
C ALA A 216 -4.56 -7.49 0.29
N GLU A 217 -4.88 -6.49 -0.51
CA GLU A 217 -5.09 -5.13 -0.04
C GLU A 217 -6.24 -4.46 -0.78
N ALA A 218 -7.04 -3.71 -0.04
CA ALA A 218 -7.95 -2.71 -0.59
C ALA A 218 -7.37 -1.32 -0.35
N SER A 219 -7.43 -0.45 -1.35
CA SER A 219 -6.96 0.93 -1.26
C SER A 219 -7.98 1.91 -1.85
N TYR A 220 -7.98 3.13 -1.30
CA TYR A 220 -8.77 4.22 -1.85
C TYR A 220 -7.87 5.43 -2.04
N LEU A 221 -7.55 5.77 -3.28
CA LEU A 221 -6.70 6.90 -3.63
C LEU A 221 -7.55 8.15 -3.82
N LEU A 222 -7.25 9.17 -3.04
CA LEU A 222 -7.76 10.53 -3.13
C LEU A 222 -6.67 11.41 -3.73
N GLY A 223 -6.97 12.11 -4.82
CA GLY A 223 -5.99 12.86 -5.59
C GLY A 223 -6.32 14.34 -5.77
N PRO A 224 -5.51 15.06 -6.55
CA PRO A 224 -5.73 16.46 -6.87
C PRO A 224 -6.98 16.65 -7.75
N THR A 225 -7.39 17.91 -7.88
CA THR A 225 -8.40 18.31 -8.86
C THR A 225 -7.83 18.18 -10.27
N VAL A 226 -8.48 17.37 -11.09
CA VAL A 226 -8.24 17.22 -12.53
C VAL A 226 -9.07 18.26 -13.27
N LYS A 227 -8.42 19.03 -14.15
CA LYS A 227 -9.09 19.94 -15.08
C LYS A 227 -9.12 19.30 -16.45
N ASN A 228 -10.31 19.08 -16.99
CA ASN A 228 -10.52 18.53 -18.32
C ASN A 228 -11.26 19.55 -19.18
N SER A 229 -10.68 19.90 -20.32
CA SER A 229 -11.28 20.81 -21.30
C SER A 229 -11.93 20.00 -22.41
N VAL A 230 -13.24 20.08 -22.54
CA VAL A 230 -13.98 19.47 -23.66
C VAL A 230 -14.45 20.57 -24.58
N THR A 231 -14.11 20.45 -25.85
CA THR A 231 -14.50 21.38 -26.90
C THR A 231 -15.57 20.71 -27.76
N THR A 232 -16.72 21.37 -27.89
CA THR A 232 -17.85 20.91 -28.72
C THR A 232 -18.09 21.87 -29.87
N PHE A 233 -18.33 21.34 -31.05
CA PHE A 233 -18.67 22.12 -32.23
C PHE A 233 -20.17 22.40 -32.31
N THR A 234 -20.55 23.64 -32.58
CA THR A 234 -21.93 24.10 -32.74
C THR A 234 -22.06 24.87 -34.06
N PRO A 235 -22.88 24.40 -35.02
CA PRO A 235 -23.14 25.12 -36.26
C PRO A 235 -23.74 26.50 -36.00
N GLN A 236 -23.54 27.43 -36.93
CA GLN A 236 -24.09 28.79 -36.81
C GLN A 236 -25.60 28.82 -37.11
N GLY A 237 -26.36 29.46 -36.22
CA GLY A 237 -27.79 29.67 -36.40
C GLY A 237 -28.62 28.43 -36.10
N GLN A 238 -29.83 28.37 -36.65
CA GLN A 238 -30.77 27.27 -36.46
C GLN A 238 -30.85 26.41 -37.74
N PRO A 239 -31.14 25.11 -37.60
CA PRO A 239 -31.36 24.25 -38.76
C PRO A 239 -32.64 24.68 -39.50
N ASN A 240 -32.77 24.24 -40.75
CA ASN A 240 -33.99 24.41 -41.53
C ASN A 240 -35.15 23.54 -40.98
N THR A 241 -36.32 23.59 -41.63
CA THR A 241 -37.51 22.84 -41.20
C THR A 241 -37.33 21.32 -41.22
N GLN A 242 -36.31 20.81 -41.93
CA GLN A 242 -35.93 19.40 -41.99
C GLN A 242 -34.82 19.04 -40.99
N GLY A 243 -34.40 19.97 -40.13
CA GLY A 243 -33.32 19.73 -39.16
C GLY A 243 -31.90 19.77 -39.77
N ALA A 244 -31.75 20.26 -41.02
CA ALA A 244 -30.47 20.32 -41.71
C ALA A 244 -29.86 21.73 -41.69
N TYR A 245 -28.54 21.80 -41.62
CA TYR A 245 -27.75 23.02 -41.72
C TYR A 245 -27.23 23.20 -43.15
N THR A 246 -26.97 24.43 -43.57
CA THR A 246 -26.21 24.70 -44.80
C THR A 246 -24.72 24.51 -44.55
N ILE A 247 -23.94 24.33 -45.62
CA ILE A 247 -22.48 24.23 -45.48
C ILE A 247 -21.87 25.53 -44.94
N GLN A 248 -22.46 26.69 -45.26
CA GLN A 248 -22.03 27.98 -44.72
C GLN A 248 -22.27 28.07 -43.21
N GLN A 249 -23.41 27.54 -42.71
CA GLN A 249 -23.68 27.45 -41.28
C GLN A 249 -22.70 26.52 -40.56
N MET A 250 -22.31 25.42 -41.20
CA MET A 250 -21.28 24.52 -40.67
C MET A 250 -19.89 25.19 -40.69
N ASP A 251 -19.48 25.80 -41.79
CA ASP A 251 -18.16 26.44 -41.90
C ASP A 251 -18.03 27.67 -40.99
N ALA A 252 -19.12 28.38 -40.71
CA ALA A 252 -19.17 29.51 -39.77
C ALA A 252 -19.51 29.11 -38.32
N GLY A 253 -19.60 27.81 -38.03
CA GLY A 253 -19.87 27.30 -36.69
C GLY A 253 -18.74 27.60 -35.69
N ASN A 254 -19.06 27.51 -34.40
CA ASN A 254 -18.13 27.84 -33.31
C ASN A 254 -17.75 26.60 -32.49
N TYR A 255 -16.51 26.60 -32.00
CA TYR A 255 -16.02 25.62 -31.04
C TYR A 255 -16.13 26.20 -29.62
N ASN A 256 -17.00 25.60 -28.82
CA ASN A 256 -17.24 26.01 -27.44
C ASN A 256 -16.46 25.07 -26.51
N THR A 257 -15.54 25.62 -25.71
CA THR A 257 -14.76 24.85 -24.74
C THR A 257 -15.33 25.02 -23.33
N VAL A 258 -15.66 23.90 -22.69
CA VAL A 258 -16.06 23.84 -21.29
C VAL A 258 -14.95 23.17 -20.48
N VAL A 259 -14.50 23.84 -19.42
CA VAL A 259 -13.53 23.29 -18.47
C VAL A 259 -14.29 22.67 -17.30
N ASN A 260 -14.17 21.36 -17.15
CA ASN A 260 -14.72 20.63 -16.03
C ASN A 260 -13.62 20.33 -15.01
N GLU A 261 -13.88 20.62 -13.75
CA GLU A 261 -12.99 20.32 -12.64
C GLU A 261 -13.56 19.17 -11.80
N THR A 262 -12.75 18.16 -11.49
CA THR A 262 -13.19 17.03 -10.66
C THR A 262 -12.07 16.50 -9.80
N LYS A 263 -12.36 16.21 -8.54
CA LYS A 263 -11.39 15.56 -7.65
C LYS A 263 -11.14 14.13 -8.10
N TYR A 264 -9.88 13.81 -8.34
CA TYR A 264 -9.50 12.45 -8.69
C TYR A 264 -9.76 11.51 -7.50
N ASN A 265 -10.47 10.41 -7.76
CA ASN A 265 -10.52 9.30 -6.82
C ASN A 265 -10.47 7.95 -7.53
N ALA A 266 -9.90 6.96 -6.85
CA ALA A 266 -9.80 5.60 -7.36
C ALA A 266 -9.91 4.59 -6.23
N PHE A 267 -10.66 3.53 -6.47
CA PHE A 267 -10.68 2.36 -5.60
C PHE A 267 -9.81 1.27 -6.22
N GLY A 268 -8.96 0.63 -5.44
CA GLY A 268 -8.03 -0.41 -5.90
C GLY A 268 -8.07 -1.67 -5.06
N PHE A 269 -7.89 -2.81 -5.73
CA PHE A 269 -7.55 -4.08 -5.11
C PHE A 269 -6.17 -4.53 -5.58
N ASN A 270 -5.31 -4.92 -4.64
CA ASN A 270 -3.95 -5.36 -4.91
C ASN A 270 -3.72 -6.75 -4.32
N LEU A 271 -2.98 -7.57 -5.06
CA LEU A 271 -2.49 -8.87 -4.61
C LEU A 271 -0.98 -8.92 -4.80
N GLY A 272 -0.26 -9.51 -3.85
CA GLY A 272 1.18 -9.49 -3.91
C GLY A 272 1.89 -10.48 -3.00
N VAL A 273 3.22 -10.45 -3.12
CA VAL A 273 4.15 -11.21 -2.29
C VAL A 273 4.86 -10.24 -1.34
N ALA A 274 5.17 -10.72 -0.15
CA ALA A 274 5.87 -10.03 0.91
C ALA A 274 7.17 -10.76 1.22
N PHE A 275 8.27 -10.01 1.29
CA PHE A 275 9.57 -10.49 1.73
C PHE A 275 9.96 -9.78 3.02
N GLY A 276 10.16 -10.55 4.09
CA GLY A 276 10.61 -10.07 5.40
C GLY A 276 12.12 -10.18 5.55
N PHE A 277 12.75 -9.08 5.93
CA PHE A 277 14.20 -8.95 6.16
C PHE A 277 14.46 -8.57 7.62
N GLY A 278 15.53 -9.09 8.23
CA GLY A 278 15.96 -8.66 9.57
C GLY A 278 15.55 -9.54 10.76
N GLY A 279 15.13 -10.79 10.52
CA GLY A 279 14.99 -11.76 11.61
C GLY A 279 16.36 -12.26 12.06
N ASN A 280 16.87 -11.80 13.21
CA ASN A 280 17.93 -12.53 13.90
C ASN A 280 17.39 -13.92 14.24
N THR A 281 17.79 -14.93 13.47
CA THR A 281 17.88 -16.28 14.00
C THR A 281 19.01 -16.26 15.03
N ASN A 282 18.66 -16.00 16.30
CA ASN A 282 19.31 -16.75 17.36
C ASN A 282 18.83 -18.21 17.23
N ARG A 283 19.28 -18.89 16.17
CA ARG A 283 19.51 -20.33 16.27
C ARG A 283 20.71 -20.39 17.20
N GLY A 284 20.48 -20.63 18.48
CA GLY A 284 21.52 -21.16 19.33
C GLY A 284 22.01 -22.44 18.66
N ILE A 285 23.12 -22.33 17.95
CA ILE A 285 23.90 -23.47 17.50
C ILE A 285 24.47 -24.06 18.79
N HIS A 286 23.76 -24.99 19.41
CA HIS A 286 24.45 -26.02 20.19
C HIS A 286 24.86 -27.09 19.17
N GLN A 287 25.93 -26.81 18.42
CA GLN A 287 26.84 -27.88 18.04
C GLN A 287 27.36 -28.42 19.36
N TYR A 288 26.98 -29.65 19.70
CA TYR A 288 27.72 -30.45 20.64
C TYR A 288 28.92 -31.04 19.90
N PRO A 289 30.17 -30.62 20.17
CA PRO A 289 31.31 -31.46 19.91
C PRO A 289 31.49 -32.37 21.13
N GLY A 290 31.16 -33.65 20.97
CA GLY A 290 31.68 -34.70 21.86
C GLY A 290 30.81 -35.10 23.05
N GLY A 291 30.52 -36.41 23.10
CA GLY A 291 30.62 -37.26 24.28
C GLY A 291 30.01 -36.80 25.60
N GLY A 292 28.90 -37.46 25.97
CA GLY A 292 28.61 -37.94 27.34
C GLY A 292 28.65 -36.91 28.47
N HIS A 293 27.47 -36.44 28.89
CA HIS A 293 26.97 -36.51 30.27
C HIS A 293 25.63 -35.75 30.31
N ALA A 294 24.55 -36.43 30.69
CA ALA A 294 23.22 -35.87 30.78
C ALA A 294 23.12 -34.90 31.97
N VAL A 295 22.77 -33.64 31.70
CA VAL A 295 22.32 -32.68 32.71
C VAL A 295 20.93 -32.22 32.32
N ALA A 296 19.94 -32.55 33.17
CA ALA A 296 18.59 -32.05 33.06
C ALA A 296 18.55 -30.61 33.61
N GLU A 297 18.27 -29.63 32.75
CA GLU A 297 18.05 -28.25 33.15
C GLU A 297 16.55 -28.03 33.43
N LYS A 298 16.24 -27.81 34.72
CA LYS A 298 14.91 -27.55 35.27
C LYS A 298 14.60 -26.06 35.17
N GLU A 299 13.43 -25.75 34.63
CA GLU A 299 12.88 -24.40 34.46
C GLU A 299 12.72 -23.69 35.83
N ILE A 300 13.53 -22.66 36.08
CA ILE A 300 13.41 -21.79 37.26
C ILE A 300 12.27 -20.80 37.02
N LEU A 301 11.09 -21.10 37.58
CA LEU A 301 10.03 -20.12 37.82
C LEU A 301 10.54 -19.07 38.82
N ARG A 302 10.69 -17.81 38.39
CA ARG A 302 10.99 -16.69 39.30
C ARG A 302 9.75 -16.40 40.16
N PRO A 303 9.83 -16.49 41.51
CA PRO A 303 8.75 -16.00 42.35
C PRO A 303 8.72 -14.47 42.36
N LYS A 304 7.50 -13.93 42.39
CA LYS A 304 7.22 -12.52 42.64
C LYS A 304 7.85 -12.10 43.97
N SER A 305 8.49 -10.93 43.95
CA SER A 305 9.12 -10.24 45.06
C SER A 305 8.48 -10.47 46.43
N CYS A 306 9.21 -11.11 47.34
CA CYS A 306 8.96 -11.07 48.77
C CYS A 306 9.95 -10.07 49.40
N PHE A 307 9.42 -9.03 50.05
CA PHE A 307 10.20 -8.11 50.89
C PHE A 307 10.57 -8.84 52.19
N ALA A 308 11.84 -9.18 52.36
CA ALA A 308 12.39 -9.58 53.66
C ALA A 308 13.05 -8.37 54.32
N LYS A 309 12.65 -8.05 55.56
CA LYS A 309 13.38 -7.12 56.45
C LYS A 309 14.76 -7.71 56.82
N PRO A 310 15.75 -6.87 57.13
CA PRO A 310 17.16 -7.26 57.16
C PRO A 310 17.49 -7.97 58.49
N SER A 311 17.25 -9.28 58.58
CA SER A 311 17.75 -10.07 59.71
C SER A 311 17.91 -11.56 59.42
N LEU A 312 17.87 -11.98 58.15
CA LEU A 312 18.11 -13.36 57.76
C LEU A 312 19.22 -13.39 56.70
N ILE A 313 20.36 -14.00 57.04
CA ILE A 313 21.40 -14.35 56.07
C ILE A 313 21.11 -15.79 55.67
N VAL A 314 20.77 -16.00 54.39
CA VAL A 314 20.50 -17.32 53.84
C VAL A 314 21.72 -17.78 53.07
N ASP A 315 22.33 -18.89 53.51
CA ASP A 315 23.57 -19.39 52.91
C ASP A 315 23.30 -20.36 51.76
N LYS A 316 22.18 -21.09 51.80
CA LYS A 316 21.85 -22.07 50.76
C LYS A 316 20.36 -22.36 50.67
N PHE A 317 19.88 -22.50 49.44
CA PHE A 317 18.58 -23.07 49.11
C PHE A 317 18.77 -24.42 48.43
N SER A 318 17.99 -25.43 48.83
CA SER A 318 17.90 -26.70 48.12
C SER A 318 16.44 -27.15 48.05
N CYS A 319 16.02 -27.59 46.87
CA CYS A 319 14.68 -28.16 46.65
C CYS A 319 14.80 -29.65 46.36
N CYS A 320 14.16 -30.47 47.19
CA CYS A 320 14.01 -31.91 46.96
C CYS A 320 12.55 -32.28 47.22
N ASN A 321 11.89 -32.92 46.24
CA ASN A 321 10.49 -33.38 46.30
C ASN A 321 9.51 -32.39 46.98
N ASP A 322 9.20 -31.30 46.28
CA ASP A 322 8.18 -30.28 46.64
C ASP A 322 8.34 -29.61 48.02
N THR A 323 9.50 -29.79 48.66
CA THR A 323 9.82 -29.19 49.96
C THR A 323 10.99 -28.21 49.79
N LEU A 324 10.80 -26.95 50.22
CA LEU A 324 11.85 -25.94 50.25
C LEU A 324 12.63 -26.07 51.55
N VAL A 325 13.90 -26.49 51.47
CA VAL A 325 14.79 -26.51 52.64
C VAL A 325 15.66 -25.25 52.60
N VAL A 326 15.51 -24.42 53.63
CA VAL A 326 16.31 -23.21 53.84
C VAL A 326 17.33 -23.47 54.94
N GLN A 327 18.61 -23.34 54.62
CA GLN A 327 19.71 -23.43 55.59
C GLN A 327 20.29 -22.04 55.82
N GLY A 328 20.32 -21.60 57.08
CA GLY A 328 20.88 -20.31 57.47
C GLY A 328 21.11 -20.21 58.97
N HIS A 329 21.85 -19.17 59.37
CA HIS A 329 22.10 -18.86 60.78
C HIS A 329 21.03 -17.91 61.33
N PHE A 330 20.48 -18.27 62.50
CA PHE A 330 19.51 -17.45 63.23
C PHE A 330 20.14 -16.82 64.47
N ASP A 331 19.84 -15.54 64.67
CA ASP A 331 20.13 -14.84 65.91
C ASP A 331 18.99 -15.13 66.92
N ILE A 332 19.32 -15.81 68.01
CA ILE A 332 18.38 -16.42 68.97
C ILE A 332 17.57 -15.40 69.80
N ASN A 333 17.86 -14.10 69.68
CA ASN A 333 17.22 -13.03 70.45
C ASN A 333 16.10 -12.29 69.72
N LYS A 334 15.64 -12.77 68.55
CA LYS A 334 14.58 -12.11 67.76
C LYS A 334 13.44 -13.05 67.41
N SER A 335 12.22 -12.60 67.61
CA SER A 335 10.98 -13.32 67.26
C SER A 335 10.77 -13.32 65.74
N VAL A 336 10.47 -14.49 65.17
CA VAL A 336 10.14 -14.67 63.75
C VAL A 336 8.67 -15.05 63.62
N THR A 337 7.91 -14.29 62.85
CA THR A 337 6.52 -14.61 62.50
C THR A 337 6.50 -15.21 61.10
N ILE A 338 5.94 -16.41 60.97
CA ILE A 338 5.83 -17.13 59.69
C ILE A 338 4.44 -16.88 59.11
N ILE A 339 4.38 -16.52 57.83
CA ILE A 339 3.14 -16.41 57.05
C ILE A 339 3.25 -17.49 55.97
N ASP A 340 2.29 -18.43 55.99
CA ASP A 340 2.09 -19.59 55.10
C ASP A 340 3.01 -20.82 55.26
N ASN A 341 2.44 -21.98 54.90
CA ASN A 341 2.88 -23.37 55.16
C ASN A 341 4.32 -23.69 54.71
N ILE A 342 5.31 -23.26 55.50
CA ILE A 342 6.70 -23.70 55.40
C ILE A 342 7.03 -24.50 56.67
N THR A 343 7.28 -25.79 56.51
CA THR A 343 7.78 -26.64 57.60
C THR A 343 9.28 -26.41 57.77
N ILE A 344 9.69 -25.77 58.87
CA ILE A 344 11.11 -25.58 59.21
C ILE A 344 11.57 -26.76 60.08
N ILE A 345 12.50 -27.58 59.57
CA ILE A 345 13.19 -28.59 60.38
C ILE A 345 14.39 -27.93 61.06
N LYS A 346 14.30 -27.73 62.37
CA LYS A 346 15.40 -27.20 63.19
C LYS A 346 16.43 -28.31 63.43
N VAL A 347 17.61 -28.20 62.82
CA VAL A 347 18.78 -29.01 63.21
C VAL A 347 19.54 -28.24 64.28
N ILE A 348 19.44 -28.70 65.53
CA ILE A 348 20.28 -28.20 66.63
C ILE A 348 21.52 -29.09 66.66
N ASN A 349 22.67 -28.57 66.24
CA ASN A 349 23.94 -29.17 66.64
C ASN A 349 24.22 -28.74 68.09
N SER A 350 24.20 -29.68 69.03
CA SER A 350 24.86 -29.45 70.31
C SER A 350 26.36 -29.42 70.07
N LYS A 351 27.07 -28.54 70.79
CA LYS A 351 28.52 -28.62 70.90
C LYS A 351 28.95 -29.94 71.54
#